data_AF-A0A6C0I898-F1
#
_entry.id   AF-A0A6C0I898-F1
#
_cell.length_a   1.000
_cell.length_b   1.000
_cell.length_c   1.000
_cell.angle_alpha   90.00
_cell.angle_beta   90.00
_cell.angle_gamma   90.00
#
_symmetry.space_group_name_H-M   'P 1'
#
loop_
_entity.id
_entity.type
_entity.pdbx_description
1 polymer ?
#
loop_
_entity_poly.entity_id
_entity_poly.type
_entity_poly.pdbx_seq_one_letter_code
_entity_poly.pdbx_strand_id
1 'polypeptide(L)'
;MVVKEKSSKENNFKKLKRKMKKRLRVAKKFLKKYKLVKNKLKKYKLRKYKLKEKDDELGYPDGIYQKVLKICFIHPFCILAGLYFQSSPIATILATMLSLTSINYWRYPLITSIRRTIDMVVAFIAVSYHIYLSLSTKNKLLCISLLLLGSIMYPISLIINTYGYHQIGYIFHCLIHVFVSMGAIFTYRDYYIRKKNAEQNT
;
A
#
# COMPACT_ATOMS: atom_id res chain seq x y z
N MET A 1 14.24 -60.20 -65.41
CA MET A 1 14.81 -59.03 -64.68
C MET A 1 13.79 -57.94 -64.36
N VAL A 2 12.88 -57.57 -65.26
CA VAL A 2 11.91 -56.45 -65.11
C VAL A 2 11.00 -56.54 -63.86
N VAL A 3 10.59 -57.73 -63.44
CA VAL A 3 9.71 -57.92 -62.26
C VAL A 3 10.39 -57.54 -60.94
N LYS A 4 11.68 -57.85 -60.78
CA LYS A 4 12.46 -57.50 -59.57
C LYS A 4 12.64 -55.99 -59.43
N GLU A 5 12.79 -55.27 -60.54
CA GLU A 5 12.97 -53.82 -60.54
C GLU A 5 11.69 -53.07 -60.13
N LYS A 6 10.51 -53.50 -60.62
CA LYS A 6 9.21 -52.92 -60.21
C LYS A 6 8.96 -53.11 -58.70
N SER A 7 9.24 -54.30 -58.17
CA SER A 7 9.09 -54.59 -56.73
C SER A 7 10.02 -53.73 -55.85
N SER A 8 11.26 -53.50 -56.29
CA SER A 8 12.22 -52.61 -55.58
C SER A 8 11.75 -51.15 -55.54
N LYS A 9 11.26 -50.61 -56.66
CA LYS A 9 10.73 -49.23 -56.75
C LYS A 9 9.50 -49.03 -55.86
N GLU A 10 8.59 -50.01 -55.82
CA GLU A 10 7.39 -49.94 -54.97
C GLU A 10 7.75 -49.95 -53.47
N ASN A 11 8.70 -50.79 -53.07
CA ASN A 11 9.19 -50.85 -51.69
C ASN A 11 9.87 -49.54 -51.25
N ASN A 12 10.67 -48.93 -52.14
CA ASN A 12 11.29 -47.63 -51.89
C ASN A 12 10.25 -46.51 -51.74
N PHE A 13 9.21 -46.49 -52.59
CA PHE A 13 8.12 -45.53 -52.49
C PHE A 13 7.32 -45.69 -51.18
N LYS A 14 6.98 -46.93 -50.79
CA LYS A 14 6.33 -47.22 -49.49
C LYS A 14 7.19 -46.75 -48.31
N LYS A 15 8.50 -46.98 -48.35
CA LYS A 15 9.45 -46.52 -47.32
C LYS A 15 9.50 -44.99 -47.23
N LEU A 16 9.53 -44.30 -48.37
CA LEU A 16 9.51 -42.83 -48.44
C LEU A 16 8.20 -42.26 -47.87
N LYS A 17 7.04 -42.82 -48.25
CA LYS A 17 5.72 -42.42 -47.74
C LYS A 17 5.64 -42.58 -46.22
N ARG A 18 6.17 -43.68 -45.67
CA ARG A 18 6.27 -43.90 -44.21
C ARG A 18 7.18 -42.85 -43.54
N LYS A 19 8.33 -42.53 -44.13
CA LYS A 19 9.28 -41.51 -43.63
C LYS A 19 8.64 -40.10 -43.63
N MET A 20 7.94 -39.73 -44.71
CA MET A 20 7.21 -38.46 -44.79
C MET A 20 6.07 -38.40 -43.75
N LYS A 21 5.28 -39.46 -43.59
CA LYS A 21 4.22 -39.52 -42.57
C LYS A 21 4.77 -39.38 -41.15
N LYS A 22 5.93 -39.97 -40.85
CA LYS A 22 6.63 -39.81 -39.56
C LYS A 22 7.08 -38.36 -39.36
N ARG A 23 7.72 -37.74 -40.36
CA ARG A 23 8.14 -36.32 -40.31
C ARG A 23 6.95 -35.39 -40.10
N LEU A 24 5.84 -35.60 -40.81
CA LEU A 24 4.62 -34.80 -40.67
C LEU A 24 4.01 -34.91 -39.27
N ARG A 25 3.99 -36.12 -38.68
CA ARG A 25 3.54 -36.33 -37.29
C ARG A 25 4.41 -35.59 -36.28
N VAL A 26 5.73 -35.63 -36.46
CA VAL A 26 6.68 -34.90 -35.59
C VAL A 26 6.48 -33.39 -35.73
N ALA A 27 6.40 -32.86 -36.95
CA ALA A 27 6.14 -31.44 -37.20
C ALA A 27 4.81 -30.98 -36.57
N LYS A 28 3.74 -31.77 -36.68
CA LYS A 28 2.45 -31.46 -36.02
C LYS A 28 2.57 -31.41 -34.49
N LYS A 29 3.33 -32.33 -33.86
CA LYS A 29 3.58 -32.29 -32.41
C LYS A 29 4.36 -31.03 -32.00
N PHE A 30 5.40 -30.67 -32.75
CA PHE A 30 6.16 -29.44 -32.51
C PHE A 30 5.28 -28.19 -32.66
N LEU A 31 4.48 -28.10 -33.72
CA LEU A 31 3.56 -26.97 -33.94
C LEU A 31 2.55 -26.83 -32.80
N LYS A 32 2.01 -27.96 -32.31
CA LYS A 32 1.09 -27.97 -31.15
C LYS A 32 1.78 -27.47 -29.88
N LYS A 33 3.00 -27.94 -29.60
CA LYS A 33 3.80 -27.48 -28.44
C LYS A 33 4.15 -25.99 -28.55
N TYR A 34 4.54 -25.53 -29.73
CA TYR A 34 4.83 -24.12 -30.00
C TYR A 34 3.61 -23.22 -29.77
N LYS A 35 2.43 -23.60 -30.30
CA LYS A 35 1.18 -22.86 -30.07
C LYS A 35 0.82 -22.79 -28.58
N LEU A 36 1.00 -23.88 -27.84
CA LEU A 36 0.75 -23.92 -26.39
C LEU A 36 1.67 -22.94 -25.63
N VAL A 37 2.98 -22.96 -25.92
CA VAL A 37 3.97 -22.06 -25.31
C VAL A 37 3.66 -20.60 -25.64
N LYS A 38 3.37 -20.30 -26.91
CA LYS A 38 2.98 -18.94 -27.36
C LYS A 38 1.74 -18.43 -26.61
N ASN A 39 0.72 -19.28 -26.42
CA ASN A 39 -0.48 -18.92 -25.66
C ASN A 39 -0.18 -18.68 -24.17
N LYS A 40 0.68 -19.51 -23.54
CA LYS A 40 1.11 -19.30 -22.15
C LYS A 40 1.85 -17.97 -21.99
N LEU A 41 2.77 -17.64 -22.90
CA LEU A 41 3.48 -16.35 -22.92
C LEU A 41 2.53 -15.16 -23.09
N LYS A 42 1.55 -15.24 -24.00
CA LYS A 42 0.55 -14.19 -24.18
C LYS A 42 -0.27 -13.98 -22.89
N LYS A 43 -0.72 -15.06 -22.24
CA LYS A 43 -1.45 -15.00 -20.97
C LYS A 43 -0.61 -14.41 -19.83
N TYR A 44 0.68 -14.73 -19.76
CA TYR A 44 1.61 -14.16 -18.79
C TYR A 44 1.80 -12.64 -19.00
N LYS A 45 2.04 -12.21 -20.24
CA LYS A 45 2.15 -10.77 -20.57
C LYS A 45 0.89 -10.00 -20.19
N LEU A 46 -0.28 -10.52 -20.55
CA LEU A 46 -1.59 -9.93 -20.17
C LEU A 46 -1.76 -9.80 -18.66
N ARG A 47 -1.39 -10.83 -17.88
CA ARG A 47 -1.41 -10.76 -16.41
C ARG A 47 -0.46 -9.69 -15.88
N LYS A 48 0.76 -9.61 -16.43
CA LYS A 48 1.74 -8.60 -16.03
C LYS A 48 1.25 -7.18 -16.32
N TYR A 49 0.61 -6.95 -17.47
CA TYR A 49 0.02 -5.64 -17.78
C TYR A 49 -1.14 -5.28 -16.85
N LYS A 50 -2.07 -6.21 -16.59
CA LYS A 50 -3.16 -5.97 -15.63
C LYS A 50 -2.69 -5.72 -14.19
N LEU A 51 -1.60 -6.38 -13.78
CA LEU A 51 -0.98 -6.11 -12.49
C LEU A 51 -0.35 -4.71 -12.46
N LYS A 52 0.36 -4.33 -13.51
CA LYS A 52 0.96 -2.99 -13.64
C LYS A 52 -0.09 -1.87 -13.60
N GLU A 53 -1.21 -2.04 -14.30
CA GLU A 53 -2.33 -1.09 -14.30
C GLU A 53 -2.95 -0.90 -12.89
N LYS A 54 -2.97 -1.97 -12.08
CA LYS A 54 -3.42 -1.93 -10.69
C LYS A 54 -2.37 -1.34 -9.74
N ASP A 55 -1.08 -1.48 -10.07
CA ASP A 55 0.03 -0.91 -9.27
C ASP A 55 0.17 0.61 -9.42
N ASP A 56 -0.37 1.16 -10.52
CA ASP A 56 -0.35 2.60 -10.81
C ASP A 56 -1.62 3.34 -10.33
N GLU A 57 -2.50 2.69 -9.56
CA GLU A 57 -3.72 3.30 -9.03
C GLU A 57 -3.40 4.27 -7.87
N LEU A 58 -3.82 5.54 -8.02
CA LEU A 58 -3.70 6.55 -6.97
C LEU A 58 -4.72 6.29 -5.85
N GLY A 59 -4.33 6.53 -4.60
CA GLY A 59 -5.20 6.36 -3.43
C GLY A 59 -6.38 7.32 -3.41
N TYR A 60 -6.23 8.48 -4.05
CA TYR A 60 -7.29 9.42 -4.34
C TYR A 60 -7.11 9.98 -5.76
N PRO A 61 -8.20 10.40 -6.43
CA PRO A 61 -8.13 11.08 -7.71
C PRO A 61 -7.19 12.30 -7.67
N ASP A 62 -6.64 12.63 -8.83
CA ASP A 62 -5.81 13.82 -8.99
C ASP A 62 -6.59 15.09 -8.60
N GLY A 63 -5.91 16.04 -7.97
CA GLY A 63 -6.48 17.23 -7.34
C GLY A 63 -7.02 17.04 -5.92
N ILE A 64 -7.38 15.81 -5.51
CA ILE A 64 -7.86 15.52 -4.14
C ILE A 64 -6.68 15.21 -3.22
N TYR A 65 -5.75 14.34 -3.65
CA TYR A 65 -4.66 13.92 -2.77
C TYR A 65 -3.69 15.06 -2.41
N GLN A 66 -3.58 16.10 -3.24
CA GLN A 66 -2.79 17.30 -2.94
C GLN A 66 -3.39 18.07 -1.76
N LYS A 67 -4.71 18.02 -1.55
CA LYS A 67 -5.35 18.57 -0.35
C LYS A 67 -4.96 17.76 0.88
N VAL A 68 -4.87 16.45 0.76
CA VAL A 68 -4.40 15.58 1.83
C VAL A 68 -2.92 15.87 2.17
N LEU A 69 -2.07 16.04 1.14
CA LEU A 69 -0.68 16.44 1.34
C LEU A 69 -0.58 17.77 2.12
N LYS A 70 -1.44 18.75 1.83
CA LYS A 70 -1.49 20.02 2.55
C LYS A 70 -1.83 19.84 4.03
N ILE A 71 -2.77 18.96 4.38
CA ILE A 71 -3.12 18.75 5.79
C ILE A 71 -2.00 18.05 6.58
N CYS A 72 -1.12 17.27 5.93
CA CYS A 72 0.04 16.67 6.61
C CYS A 72 0.97 17.71 7.27
N PHE A 73 0.93 18.97 6.81
CA PHE A 73 1.65 20.09 7.43
C PHE A 73 1.05 20.57 8.77
N ILE A 74 0.00 19.90 9.28
CA ILE A 74 -0.45 20.07 10.67
C ILE A 74 0.49 19.37 11.67
N HIS A 75 1.19 18.31 11.25
CA HIS A 75 2.06 17.53 12.15
C HIS A 75 3.21 18.33 12.79
N PRO A 76 3.87 19.29 12.12
CA PRO A 76 4.81 20.20 12.76
C PRO A 76 4.31 20.84 14.06
N PHE A 77 3.02 21.20 14.16
CA PHE A 77 2.48 21.74 15.41
C PHE A 77 2.53 20.72 16.56
N CYS A 78 2.21 19.45 16.27
CA CYS A 78 2.32 18.36 17.24
C CYS A 78 3.78 18.11 17.65
N ILE A 79 4.71 18.13 16.69
CA ILE A 79 6.14 17.93 16.96
C ILE A 79 6.68 19.06 17.84
N LEU A 80 6.38 20.31 17.49
CA LEU A 80 6.79 21.48 18.27
C LEU A 80 6.19 21.46 19.68
N ALA A 81 4.93 21.04 19.83
CA ALA A 81 4.32 20.84 21.15
C ALA A 81 5.06 19.75 21.95
N GLY A 82 5.42 18.63 21.32
CA GLY A 82 6.15 17.54 21.97
C GLY A 82 7.51 17.98 22.50
N LEU A 83 8.24 18.80 21.72
CA LEU A 83 9.51 19.43 22.10
C LEU A 83 9.32 20.47 23.22
N TYR A 84 8.36 21.38 23.04
CA TYR A 84 8.10 22.48 23.98
C TYR A 84 7.71 21.98 25.38
N PHE A 85 6.79 21.01 25.44
CA PHE A 85 6.34 20.42 26.70
C PHE A 85 7.37 19.46 27.32
N GLN A 86 8.54 19.27 26.70
CA GLN A 86 9.56 18.30 27.11
C GLN A 86 8.94 16.94 27.44
N SER A 87 7.97 16.55 26.63
CA SER A 87 7.24 15.31 26.77
C SER A 87 8.14 14.11 26.41
N SER A 88 7.60 12.89 26.45
CA SER A 88 8.36 11.67 26.10
C SER A 88 9.12 11.85 24.77
N PRO A 89 10.47 11.77 24.76
CA PRO A 89 11.27 11.92 23.53
C PRO A 89 10.84 10.93 22.44
N ILE A 90 10.42 9.72 22.84
CA ILE A 90 9.92 8.68 21.94
C ILE A 90 8.65 9.15 21.21
N ALA A 91 7.73 9.83 21.92
CA ALA A 91 6.50 10.33 21.32
C ALA A 91 6.79 11.35 20.21
N THR A 92 7.70 12.28 20.49
CA THR A 92 8.14 13.32 19.55
C THR A 92 8.85 12.71 18.33
N ILE A 93 9.70 11.69 18.53
CA ILE A 93 10.35 10.96 17.43
C ILE A 93 9.30 10.29 16.55
N LEU A 94 8.33 9.58 17.14
CA LEU A 94 7.27 8.91 16.39
C LEU A 94 6.39 9.91 15.62
N ALA A 95 6.05 11.05 16.22
CA ALA A 95 5.33 12.13 15.53
C ALA A 95 6.13 12.70 14.35
N THR A 96 7.45 12.83 14.50
CA THR A 96 8.35 13.27 13.43
C THR A 96 8.42 12.24 12.30
N MET A 97 8.61 10.97 12.63
CA MET A 97 8.61 9.87 11.66
C MET A 97 7.29 9.83 10.88
N LEU A 98 6.15 9.91 11.57
CA LEU A 98 4.83 9.93 10.95
C LEU A 98 4.69 11.11 9.98
N SER A 99 5.09 12.32 10.39
CA SER A 99 5.07 13.48 9.51
C SER A 99 5.88 13.27 8.23
N LEU A 100 7.11 12.77 8.36
CA LEU A 100 8.01 12.53 7.24
C LEU A 100 7.48 11.44 6.29
N THR A 101 7.01 10.31 6.82
CA THR A 101 6.47 9.22 5.99
C THR A 101 5.19 9.64 5.29
N SER A 102 4.31 10.39 5.96
CA SER A 102 3.05 10.85 5.40
C SER A 102 3.30 11.85 4.27
N ILE A 103 4.16 12.86 4.50
CA ILE A 103 4.54 13.81 3.44
C ILE A 103 5.18 13.08 2.25
N ASN A 104 6.06 12.10 2.51
CA ASN A 104 6.73 11.33 1.46
C ASN A 104 5.76 10.47 0.63
N TYR A 105 4.76 9.87 1.26
CA TYR A 105 3.73 9.09 0.59
C TYR A 105 2.78 10.00 -0.21
N TRP A 106 2.26 11.06 0.41
CA TRP A 106 1.23 11.93 -0.19
C TRP A 106 1.72 12.80 -1.34
N ARG A 107 3.03 12.87 -1.61
CA ARG A 107 3.57 13.45 -2.86
C ARG A 107 3.09 12.71 -4.11
N TYR A 108 2.97 11.38 -4.04
CA TYR A 108 2.47 10.55 -5.14
C TYR A 108 1.90 9.24 -4.58
N PRO A 109 0.62 9.24 -4.16
CA PRO A 109 0.05 8.21 -3.28
C PRO A 109 -0.43 7.00 -4.07
N LEU A 110 0.49 6.13 -4.49
CA LEU A 110 0.13 4.86 -5.12
C LEU A 110 -0.35 3.83 -4.08
N ILE A 111 -1.50 3.20 -4.32
CA ILE A 111 -2.16 2.26 -3.40
C ILE A 111 -1.26 1.07 -3.05
N THR A 112 -0.48 0.54 -3.99
CA THR A 112 0.37 -0.64 -3.76
C THR A 112 1.83 -0.31 -3.45
N SER A 113 2.16 0.98 -3.27
CA SER A 113 3.55 1.38 -3.05
C SER A 113 4.08 1.03 -1.66
N ILE A 114 5.38 0.70 -1.60
CA ILE A 114 6.11 0.50 -0.35
C ILE A 114 6.03 1.74 0.55
N ARG A 115 6.00 2.95 -0.03
CA ARG A 115 5.82 4.20 0.72
C ARG A 115 4.55 4.20 1.56
N ARG A 116 3.43 3.72 0.99
CA ARG A 116 2.16 3.56 1.72
C ARG A 116 2.31 2.58 2.86
N THR A 117 2.93 1.43 2.62
CA THR A 117 3.12 0.40 3.65
C THR A 117 3.93 0.94 4.83
N ILE A 118 5.03 1.65 4.55
CA ILE A 118 5.86 2.28 5.59
C ILE A 118 5.03 3.30 6.36
N ASP A 119 4.33 4.21 5.67
CA ASP A 119 3.52 5.24 6.31
C ASP A 119 2.43 4.66 7.21
N MET A 120 1.71 3.64 6.74
CA MET A 120 0.67 2.95 7.52
C MET A 120 1.24 2.25 8.76
N VAL A 121 2.42 1.60 8.66
CA VAL A 121 3.07 0.96 9.80
C VAL A 121 3.51 1.99 10.83
N VAL A 122 4.11 3.10 10.39
CA VAL A 122 4.51 4.20 11.27
C VAL A 122 3.29 4.84 11.92
N ALA A 123 2.21 5.08 11.18
CA ALA A 123 0.95 5.60 11.71
C ALA A 123 0.38 4.68 12.80
N PHE A 124 0.35 3.37 12.56
CA PHE A 124 -0.12 2.40 13.53
C PHE A 124 0.71 2.44 14.82
N ILE A 125 2.04 2.35 14.71
CA ILE A 125 2.95 2.38 15.87
C ILE A 125 2.81 3.72 16.63
N ALA A 126 2.82 4.84 15.90
CA ALA A 126 2.74 6.17 16.50
C ALA A 126 1.41 6.36 17.23
N VAL A 127 0.28 6.06 16.61
CA VAL A 127 -1.05 6.24 17.22
C VAL A 127 -1.24 5.31 18.43
N SER A 128 -0.86 4.03 18.31
CA SER A 128 -0.92 3.09 19.43
C SER A 128 -0.07 3.54 20.62
N TYR A 129 1.13 4.07 20.37
CA TYR A 129 1.98 4.61 21.42
C TYR A 129 1.37 5.84 22.09
N HIS A 130 0.75 6.75 21.33
CA HIS A 130 0.06 7.91 21.90
C HIS A 130 -1.19 7.51 22.71
N ILE A 131 -1.92 6.49 22.27
CA ILE A 131 -3.04 5.93 23.05
C ILE A 131 -2.50 5.36 24.37
N TYR A 132 -1.44 4.56 24.32
CA TYR A 132 -0.79 4.04 25.53
C TYR A 132 -0.36 5.18 26.48
N LEU A 133 0.30 6.20 25.95
CA LEU A 133 0.74 7.37 26.73
C LEU A 133 -0.47 8.10 27.36
N SER A 134 -1.56 8.24 26.61
CA SER A 134 -2.76 8.93 27.06
C SER A 134 -3.47 8.23 28.24
N LEU A 135 -3.30 6.92 28.42
CA LEU A 135 -3.85 6.17 29.57
C LEU A 135 -3.30 6.64 30.92
N SER A 136 -2.12 7.26 30.90
CA SER A 136 -1.47 7.78 32.09
C SER A 136 -1.83 9.24 32.37
N THR A 137 -2.54 9.95 31.49
CA THR A 137 -2.94 11.36 31.70
C THR A 137 -3.99 11.50 32.80
N LYS A 138 -4.17 12.70 33.36
CA LYS A 138 -5.31 13.01 34.24
C LYS A 138 -6.60 13.10 33.41
N ASN A 139 -6.56 13.80 32.28
CA ASN A 139 -7.69 13.97 31.37
C ASN A 139 -7.78 12.84 30.33
N LYS A 140 -7.82 11.58 30.80
CA LYS A 140 -7.78 10.38 29.96
C LYS A 140 -8.88 10.38 28.90
N LEU A 141 -10.10 10.74 29.30
CA LEU A 141 -11.26 10.73 28.42
C LEU A 141 -11.05 11.65 27.21
N LEU A 142 -10.60 12.88 27.43
CA LEU A 142 -10.34 13.85 26.36
C LEU A 142 -9.22 13.35 25.42
N CYS A 143 -8.10 12.88 25.99
CA CYS A 143 -6.94 12.49 25.20
C CYS A 143 -7.21 11.22 24.37
N ILE A 144 -7.79 10.19 25.00
CA ILE A 144 -8.10 8.91 24.36
C ILE A 144 -9.22 9.09 23.33
N SER A 145 -10.28 9.84 23.65
CA SER A 145 -11.42 10.01 22.73
C SER A 145 -11.01 10.64 21.40
N LEU A 146 -10.14 11.66 21.42
CA LEU A 146 -9.62 12.28 20.20
C LEU A 146 -8.77 11.31 19.37
N LEU A 147 -7.88 10.53 20.01
CA LEU A 147 -7.06 9.54 19.31
C LEU A 147 -7.91 8.41 18.72
N LEU A 148 -8.89 7.91 19.45
CA LEU A 148 -9.82 6.88 18.97
C LEU A 148 -10.73 7.40 17.86
N LEU A 149 -11.27 8.61 18.02
CA LEU A 149 -12.10 9.26 17.00
C LEU A 149 -11.31 9.40 15.69
N GLY A 150 -10.09 9.95 15.75
CA GLY A 150 -9.20 10.03 14.60
C GLY A 150 -8.88 8.67 13.99
N SER A 151 -8.65 7.63 14.80
CA SER A 151 -8.40 6.27 14.33
C SER A 151 -9.58 5.67 13.57
N ILE A 152 -10.81 5.91 14.04
CA ILE A 152 -12.05 5.44 13.39
C ILE A 152 -12.31 6.17 12.07
N MET A 153 -11.87 7.42 11.93
CA MET A 153 -12.02 8.16 10.67
C MET A 153 -11.29 7.48 9.49
N TYR A 154 -10.24 6.68 9.74
CA TYR A 154 -9.51 5.97 8.68
C TYR A 154 -10.34 4.88 7.96
N PRO A 155 -10.90 3.87 8.64
CA PRO A 155 -11.75 2.89 7.98
C PRO A 155 -13.00 3.54 7.37
N ILE A 156 -13.58 4.56 8.00
CA ILE A 156 -14.71 5.31 7.41
C ILE A 156 -14.29 5.96 6.09
N SER A 157 -13.15 6.66 6.07
CA SER A 157 -12.57 7.27 4.88
C SER A 157 -12.39 6.25 3.75
N LEU A 158 -11.82 5.08 4.07
CA LEU A 158 -11.66 3.99 3.10
C LEU A 158 -13.00 3.49 2.54
N ILE A 159 -13.96 3.19 3.41
CA ILE A 159 -15.28 2.69 3.00
C ILE A 159 -15.98 3.69 2.08
N ILE A 160 -16.04 4.97 2.47
CA ILE A 160 -16.65 6.02 1.66
C ILE A 160 -15.95 6.16 0.31
N ASN A 161 -14.61 6.08 0.29
CA ASN A 161 -13.82 6.13 -0.93
C ASN A 161 -14.12 4.95 -1.87
N THR A 162 -14.34 3.74 -1.32
CA THR A 162 -14.70 2.55 -2.13
C THR A 162 -16.08 2.67 -2.81
N TYR A 163 -16.98 3.48 -2.26
CA TYR A 163 -18.27 3.80 -2.89
C TYR A 163 -18.20 4.94 -3.91
N GLY A 164 -17.00 5.47 -4.20
CA GLY A 164 -16.80 6.56 -5.17
C GLY A 164 -17.02 7.97 -4.61
N TYR A 165 -17.35 8.12 -3.33
CA TYR A 165 -17.54 9.42 -2.68
C TYR A 165 -16.20 10.03 -2.24
N HIS A 166 -15.27 10.22 -3.18
CA HIS A 166 -13.89 10.65 -2.92
C HIS A 166 -13.79 11.99 -2.17
N GLN A 167 -14.71 12.93 -2.42
CA GLN A 167 -14.74 14.23 -1.71
C GLN A 167 -15.02 14.04 -0.21
N ILE A 168 -15.98 13.18 0.14
CA ILE A 168 -16.29 12.92 1.54
C ILE A 168 -15.17 12.07 2.16
N GLY A 169 -14.67 11.08 1.44
CA GLY A 169 -13.58 10.21 1.87
C GLY A 169 -12.33 10.98 2.30
N TYR A 170 -11.91 11.99 1.51
CA TYR A 170 -10.73 12.79 1.88
C TYR A 170 -10.99 13.66 3.11
N ILE A 171 -12.21 14.18 3.31
CA ILE A 171 -12.54 14.99 4.51
C ILE A 171 -12.33 14.13 5.75
N PHE A 172 -12.85 12.90 5.76
CA PHE A 172 -12.61 11.94 6.83
C PHE A 172 -11.11 11.65 7.01
N HIS A 173 -10.35 11.52 5.91
CA HIS A 173 -8.91 11.35 6.01
C HIS A 173 -8.21 12.54 6.67
N CYS A 174 -8.59 13.77 6.30
CA CYS A 174 -8.07 14.99 6.92
C CYS A 174 -8.40 15.06 8.40
N LEU A 175 -9.61 14.63 8.80
CA LEU A 175 -10.01 14.57 10.21
C LEU A 175 -9.15 13.60 11.03
N ILE A 176 -8.57 12.55 10.44
CA ILE A 176 -7.57 11.70 11.10
C ILE A 176 -6.40 12.57 11.56
N HIS A 177 -5.78 13.32 10.64
CA HIS A 177 -4.61 14.15 10.94
C HIS A 177 -4.92 15.20 12.02
N VAL A 178 -6.11 15.81 11.96
CA VAL A 178 -6.55 16.81 12.94
C VAL A 178 -6.73 16.19 14.32
N PHE A 179 -7.58 15.17 14.45
CA PHE A 179 -7.91 14.60 15.76
C PHE A 179 -6.74 13.88 16.41
N VAL A 180 -5.94 13.14 15.64
CA VAL A 180 -4.73 12.49 16.18
C VAL A 180 -3.72 13.52 16.66
N SER A 181 -3.48 14.59 15.89
CA SER A 181 -2.56 15.65 16.31
C SER A 181 -3.05 16.40 17.56
N MET A 182 -4.36 16.70 17.63
CA MET A 182 -4.95 17.31 18.83
C MET A 182 -4.82 16.41 20.05
N GLY A 183 -5.15 15.12 19.91
CA GLY A 183 -5.04 14.14 21.00
C GLY A 183 -3.60 14.00 21.52
N ALA A 184 -2.62 14.00 20.63
CA ALA A 184 -1.21 13.98 20.99
C ALA A 184 -0.79 15.27 21.74
N ILE A 185 -1.17 16.45 21.24
CA ILE A 185 -0.86 17.74 21.88
C ILE A 185 -1.46 17.81 23.29
N PHE A 186 -2.73 17.42 23.47
CA PHE A 186 -3.36 17.40 24.79
C PHE A 186 -2.68 16.42 25.74
N THR A 187 -2.26 15.26 25.23
CA THR A 187 -1.48 14.28 25.99
C THR A 187 -0.18 14.90 26.49
N TYR A 188 0.59 15.56 25.60
CA TYR A 188 1.86 16.20 25.97
C TYR A 188 1.68 17.31 27.01
N ARG A 189 0.66 18.14 26.84
CA ARG A 189 0.33 19.21 27.78
C ARG A 189 0.02 18.68 29.17
N ASP A 190 -0.79 17.62 29.27
CA ASP A 190 -1.15 17.01 30.56
C ASP A 190 0.09 16.47 31.29
N TYR A 191 0.99 15.80 30.56
CA TYR A 191 2.28 15.34 31.10
C TYR A 191 3.14 16.48 31.65
N TYR A 192 3.26 17.58 30.90
CA TYR A 192 4.03 18.74 31.32
C TYR A 192 3.48 19.37 32.60
N ILE A 193 2.17 19.58 32.67
CA ILE A 193 1.52 20.13 33.87
C ILE A 193 1.78 19.23 35.09
N ARG A 194 1.67 17.91 34.92
CA ARG A 194 1.93 16.96 36.02
C ARG A 194 3.37 17.00 36.49
N LYS A 195 4.34 17.03 35.56
CA LYS A 195 5.77 17.13 35.90
C LYS A 195 6.05 18.39 36.70
N LYS A 196 5.57 19.54 36.22
CA LYS A 196 5.74 20.84 36.90
C LYS A 196 5.11 20.84 38.30
N ASN A 197 3.92 20.27 38.45
CA ASN A 197 3.27 20.18 39.77
C ASN A 197 4.03 19.24 40.72
N ALA A 198 4.68 18.18 40.22
CA ALA A 198 5.49 17.31 41.05
C ALA A 198 6.75 18.03 41.57
N GLU A 199 7.43 18.79 40.71
CA GLU A 199 8.61 19.60 41.07
C GLU A 199 8.29 20.70 42.09
N GLN A 200 7.06 21.23 42.10
CA GLN A 200 6.64 22.24 43.09
C GLN A 200 6.31 21.67 44.47
N ASN A 201 6.07 20.36 44.57
CA ASN A 201 5.72 19.67 45.81
C ASN A 201 6.92 18.94 46.46
N THR A 202 8.11 19.04 45.86
CA THR A 202 9.40 18.49 46.36
C THR A 202 10.30 19.61 46.81
#